data_AF-A0A4R4ZL16-F1
#
_entry.id   AF-A0A4R4ZL16-F1
#
_cell.length_a   1.000
_cell.length_b   1.000
_cell.length_c   1.000
_cell.angle_alpha   90.00
_cell.angle_beta   90.00
_cell.angle_gamma   90.00
#
_symmetry.space_group_name_H-M   'P 1'
#
loop_
_entity.id
_entity.type
_entity.pdbx_description
1 polymer ?
#
loop_
_entity_poly.entity_id
_entity_poly.type
_entity_poly.pdbx_seq_one_letter_code
_entity_poly.pdbx_strand_id
1 'polypeptide(L)'
;MDVQITEGRFIEVPTPDASGIDRRAFGEFTGPQGELASYAIGWTTGTDQHVGRLSVGIGAGNPGGATIHAIVVDNGGEYAFSLVDDPFEQVPEGGPHLTAQQARAHEDLAFMWWVADNALARDRRAWWLLHWLLQTTCIQTAEVFDLTEPILVVGHAADDGVWQILGTTNLADDGKVGHLSHVIDEDQTLLDVLDLTPGQAALRQHPGGPWTRQ
;
A
#
# COMPACT_ATOMS: atom_id res chain seq x y z
N MET A 1 -0.21 -16.54 18.85
CA MET A 1 -1.04 -16.17 17.68
C MET A 1 -0.11 -15.60 16.61
N ASP A 2 -0.48 -15.60 15.34
CA ASP A 2 0.32 -14.92 14.32
C ASP A 2 -0.02 -13.42 14.31
N VAL A 3 0.85 -12.58 13.74
CA VAL A 3 0.61 -11.13 13.61
C VAL A 3 -0.72 -10.88 12.90
N GLN A 4 -1.54 -9.97 13.43
CA GLN A 4 -2.78 -9.52 12.81
C GLN A 4 -2.69 -8.05 12.43
N ILE A 5 -3.14 -7.75 11.20
CA ILE A 5 -3.38 -6.40 10.73
C ILE A 5 -4.88 -6.21 10.56
N THR A 6 -5.43 -5.17 11.19
CA THR A 6 -6.82 -4.76 10.99
C THR A 6 -6.85 -3.46 10.21
N GLU A 7 -7.36 -3.51 8.99
CA GLU A 7 -7.58 -2.32 8.17
C GLU A 7 -8.66 -1.45 8.82
N GLY A 8 -8.32 -0.20 9.12
CA GLY A 8 -9.23 0.81 9.61
C GLY A 8 -9.70 1.77 8.51
N ARG A 9 -9.95 3.01 8.91
CA ARG A 9 -10.36 4.12 8.05
C ARG A 9 -9.47 4.27 6.80
N PHE A 10 -10.08 4.53 5.65
CA PHE A 10 -9.41 4.99 4.43
C PHE A 10 -10.02 6.33 4.00
N ILE A 11 -9.18 7.30 3.65
CA ILE A 11 -9.57 8.65 3.24
C ILE A 11 -8.87 8.99 1.94
N GLU A 12 -9.65 9.54 1.00
CA GLU A 12 -9.16 10.14 -0.24
C GLU A 12 -9.66 11.58 -0.30
N VAL A 13 -8.73 12.52 -0.47
CA VAL A 13 -9.04 13.95 -0.58
C VAL A 13 -8.31 14.52 -1.79
N PRO A 14 -8.98 15.29 -2.67
CA PRO A 14 -8.28 16.02 -3.71
C PRO A 14 -7.20 16.94 -3.12
N THR A 15 -6.04 16.98 -3.77
CA THR A 15 -4.98 17.96 -3.50
C THR A 15 -5.52 19.39 -3.63
N PRO A 16 -4.94 20.39 -2.94
CA PRO A 16 -5.44 21.77 -2.95
C PRO A 16 -5.55 22.42 -4.35
N ASP A 17 -4.68 22.01 -5.26
CA ASP A 17 -4.64 22.42 -6.66
C ASP A 17 -5.41 21.48 -7.61
N ALA A 18 -6.04 20.43 -7.05
CA ALA A 18 -6.79 19.39 -7.76
C ALA A 18 -5.99 18.65 -8.85
N SER A 19 -4.66 18.61 -8.73
CA SER A 19 -3.77 17.91 -9.68
C SER A 19 -3.63 16.41 -9.37
N GLY A 20 -4.04 15.99 -8.18
CA GLY A 20 -4.12 14.58 -7.80
C GLY A 20 -4.86 14.33 -6.48
N ILE A 21 -4.67 13.14 -5.91
CA ILE A 21 -5.42 12.65 -4.75
C ILE A 21 -4.46 12.36 -3.60
N ASP A 22 -4.76 12.92 -2.44
CA ASP A 22 -4.10 12.66 -1.18
C ASP A 22 -4.79 11.52 -0.42
N ARG A 23 -4.05 10.45 -0.13
CA ARG A 23 -4.60 9.21 0.44
C ARG A 23 -4.06 8.96 1.84
N ARG A 24 -4.95 8.53 2.73
CA ARG A 24 -4.63 8.13 4.11
C ARG A 24 -5.32 6.82 4.45
N ALA A 25 -4.55 5.81 4.80
CA ALA A 25 -5.03 4.54 5.33
C ALA A 25 -4.57 4.41 6.79
N PHE A 26 -5.50 4.08 7.67
CA PHE A 26 -5.26 3.85 9.09
C PHE A 26 -5.48 2.38 9.39
N GLY A 27 -4.73 1.81 10.32
CA GLY A 27 -4.95 0.44 10.75
C GLY A 27 -4.33 0.15 12.10
N GLU A 28 -4.67 -1.03 12.61
CA GLU A 28 -4.22 -1.53 13.90
C GLU A 28 -3.38 -2.79 13.70
N PHE A 29 -2.37 -2.92 14.54
CA PHE A 29 -1.47 -4.06 14.62
C PHE A 29 -1.73 -4.80 15.94
N THR A 30 -1.80 -6.13 15.88
CA THR A 30 -1.79 -6.99 17.07
C THR A 30 -0.72 -8.06 16.94
N GLY A 31 0.24 -8.04 17.85
CA GLY A 31 1.34 -8.98 17.90
C GLY A 31 0.97 -10.35 18.48
N PRO A 32 1.84 -11.36 18.34
CA PRO A 32 1.66 -12.72 18.85
C PRO A 32 1.37 -12.84 20.34
N GLN A 33 1.87 -11.87 21.14
CA GLN A 33 1.70 -11.81 22.59
C GLN A 33 0.65 -10.76 23.01
N GLY A 34 -0.07 -10.17 22.04
CA GLY A 34 -1.05 -9.12 22.29
C GLY A 34 -0.48 -7.71 22.35
N GLU A 35 0.74 -7.51 21.83
CA GLU A 35 1.30 -6.17 21.64
C GLU A 35 0.41 -5.37 20.69
N LEU A 36 0.10 -4.12 21.03
CA LEU A 36 -0.76 -3.25 20.24
C LEU A 36 0.02 -2.07 19.70
N ALA A 37 -0.27 -1.71 18.45
CA ALA A 37 0.21 -0.50 17.82
C ALA A 37 -0.82 -0.02 16.79
N SER A 38 -0.87 1.28 16.58
CA SER A 38 -1.64 1.88 15.48
C SER A 38 -0.69 2.41 14.43
N TYR A 39 -1.10 2.37 13.18
CA TYR A 39 -0.33 2.95 12.09
C TYR A 39 -1.22 3.76 11.14
N ALA A 40 -0.58 4.67 10.42
CA ALA A 40 -1.17 5.37 9.30
C ALA A 40 -0.16 5.38 8.15
N ILE A 41 -0.62 5.05 6.95
CA ILE A 41 0.14 5.15 5.70
C ILE A 41 -0.50 6.17 4.77
N GLY A 42 0.27 6.81 3.92
CA GLY A 42 -0.28 7.67 2.88
C GLY A 42 0.66 7.99 1.75
N TRP A 43 0.05 8.44 0.66
CA TRP A 43 0.72 8.90 -0.55
C TRP A 43 -0.16 9.92 -1.25
N THR A 44 0.46 10.69 -2.14
CA THR A 44 -0.23 11.72 -2.89
C THR A 44 0.08 11.54 -4.37
N THR A 45 -0.92 11.18 -5.18
CA THR A 45 -0.76 11.14 -6.64
C THR A 45 -0.77 12.55 -7.21
N GLY A 46 -0.22 12.74 -8.40
CA GLY A 46 -0.20 14.04 -9.10
C GLY A 46 0.84 15.05 -8.58
N THR A 47 1.66 14.66 -7.59
CA THR A 47 2.76 15.50 -7.08
C THR A 47 4.11 15.06 -7.62
N ASP A 48 5.07 15.99 -7.69
CA ASP A 48 6.46 15.69 -8.10
C ASP A 48 7.18 14.75 -7.10
N GLN A 49 6.71 14.70 -5.85
CA GLN A 49 7.34 13.90 -4.81
C GLN A 49 6.73 12.51 -4.73
N HIS A 50 7.48 11.53 -5.23
CA HIS A 50 7.07 10.13 -5.27
C HIS A 50 7.53 9.37 -4.01
N VAL A 51 6.98 9.76 -2.85
CA VAL A 51 7.27 9.12 -1.55
C VAL A 51 6.00 8.73 -0.81
N GLY A 52 6.04 7.60 -0.12
CA GLY A 52 5.06 7.24 0.89
C GLY A 52 5.35 7.93 2.22
N ARG A 53 4.34 7.99 3.08
CA ARG A 53 4.45 8.46 4.48
C ARG A 53 3.89 7.39 5.41
N LEU A 54 4.48 7.30 6.59
CA LEU A 54 4.12 6.34 7.62
C LEU A 54 4.19 7.01 9.00
N SER A 55 3.16 6.80 9.82
CA SER A 55 3.20 6.98 11.27
C SER A 55 3.03 5.62 11.94
N VAL A 56 3.80 5.34 13.00
CA VAL A 56 3.59 4.20 13.90
C VAL A 56 3.55 4.70 15.32
N GLY A 57 2.49 4.37 16.05
CA GLY A 57 2.27 4.75 17.44
C GLY A 57 2.07 3.56 18.35
N ILE A 58 2.64 3.64 19.56
CA ILE A 58 2.55 2.59 20.59
C ILE A 58 2.23 3.19 21.97
N GLY A 59 1.57 2.39 22.80
CA GLY A 59 1.38 2.68 24.22
C GLY A 59 0.37 3.79 24.51
N ALA A 60 -0.84 3.73 23.95
CA ALA A 60 -1.92 4.73 24.14
C ALA A 60 -1.95 5.31 25.55
N GLY A 61 -1.67 6.62 25.67
CA GLY A 61 -1.79 7.35 26.93
C GLY A 61 -0.85 6.91 28.06
N ASN A 62 0.07 5.98 27.80
CA ASN A 62 1.06 5.56 28.78
C ASN A 62 2.28 6.49 28.73
N PRO A 63 2.97 6.74 29.87
CA PRO A 63 4.16 7.59 29.90
C PRO A 63 5.31 7.14 28.99
N GLY A 64 5.36 5.85 28.64
CA GLY A 64 6.34 5.28 27.70
C GLY A 64 5.84 5.16 26.25
N GLY A 65 4.65 5.69 25.93
CA GLY A 65 4.15 5.68 24.56
C GLY A 65 4.93 6.65 23.67
N ALA A 66 4.90 6.39 22.36
CA ALA A 66 5.58 7.22 21.37
C ALA A 66 4.91 7.12 20.00
N THR A 67 5.12 8.12 19.15
CA THR A 67 4.79 8.08 17.73
C THR A 67 6.03 8.44 16.91
N ILE A 68 6.40 7.60 15.96
CA ILE A 68 7.46 7.90 14.99
C ILE A 68 6.85 8.21 13.61
N HIS A 69 7.60 8.97 12.83
CA HIS A 69 7.25 9.30 11.45
C HIS A 69 8.38 8.90 10.52
N ALA A 70 8.00 8.31 9.38
CA ALA A 70 8.92 7.93 8.34
C ALA A 70 8.34 8.24 6.97
N ILE A 71 9.24 8.44 6.00
CA ILE A 71 8.91 8.33 4.59
C ILE A 71 9.25 6.93 4.10
N VAL A 72 8.46 6.44 3.14
CA VAL A 72 8.70 5.21 2.39
C VAL A 72 9.21 5.63 1.01
N VAL A 73 10.38 5.14 0.62
CA VAL A 73 11.05 5.54 -0.62
C VAL A 73 11.43 4.33 -1.46
N ASP A 74 11.45 4.48 -2.78
CA ASP A 74 12.08 3.50 -3.67
C ASP A 74 13.59 3.41 -3.36
N ASN A 75 14.06 2.18 -3.23
CA ASN A 75 15.43 1.80 -3.00
C ASN A 75 15.87 0.74 -4.04
N GLY A 76 15.70 1.06 -5.33
CA GLY A 76 16.15 0.21 -6.43
C GLY A 76 15.20 -0.96 -6.71
N GLY A 77 13.90 -0.71 -6.67
CA GLY A 77 12.85 -1.73 -6.87
C GLY A 77 12.39 -2.40 -5.58
N GLU A 78 13.05 -2.11 -4.46
CA GLU A 78 12.57 -2.40 -3.10
C GLU A 78 12.14 -1.09 -2.43
N TYR A 79 11.54 -1.16 -1.25
CA TYR A 79 11.25 0.03 -0.44
C TYR A 79 12.18 0.13 0.76
N ALA A 80 12.43 1.35 1.20
CA ALA A 80 13.14 1.65 2.44
C ALA A 80 12.39 2.69 3.28
N PHE A 81 12.64 2.69 4.58
CA PHE A 81 12.13 3.71 5.50
C PHE A 81 13.22 4.72 5.85
N SER A 82 12.84 5.98 5.96
CA SER A 82 13.68 7.02 6.55
C SER A 82 12.90 7.82 7.58
N LEU A 83 13.39 7.87 8.81
CA LEU A 83 12.79 8.68 9.88
C LEU A 83 12.86 10.16 9.55
N VAL A 84 11.75 10.85 9.77
CA VAL A 84 11.60 12.30 9.53
C VAL A 84 11.08 13.00 10.78
N ASP A 85 11.37 14.30 10.88
CA ASP A 85 10.90 15.13 11.99
C ASP A 85 9.46 15.63 11.76
N ASP A 86 9.03 15.75 10.50
CA ASP A 86 7.71 16.25 10.13
C ASP A 86 6.62 15.22 10.46
N PRO A 87 5.69 15.54 11.38
CA PRO A 87 4.60 14.64 11.71
C PRO A 87 3.68 14.42 10.51
N PHE A 88 3.32 13.16 10.28
CA PHE A 88 2.41 12.78 9.21
C PHE A 88 0.96 12.72 9.68
N GLU A 89 0.64 11.75 10.53
CA GLU A 89 -0.71 11.52 11.07
C GLU A 89 -0.63 11.16 12.55
N GLN A 90 -1.68 11.54 13.29
CA GLN A 90 -1.92 11.06 14.64
C GLN A 90 -2.63 9.70 14.59
N VAL A 91 -2.20 8.78 15.45
CA VAL A 91 -2.73 7.42 15.51
C VAL A 91 -3.20 7.08 16.94
N PRO A 92 -4.25 6.24 17.12
CA PRO A 92 -4.86 6.00 18.42
C PRO A 92 -3.92 5.51 19.52
N GLU A 93 -3.06 4.55 19.20
CA GLU A 93 -2.06 4.04 20.13
C GLU A 93 -0.84 4.96 20.28
N GLY A 94 -0.83 6.15 19.67
CA GLY A 94 0.33 7.04 19.67
C GLY A 94 0.53 7.83 20.96
N GLY A 95 1.76 7.80 21.49
CA GLY A 95 2.25 8.79 22.46
C GLY A 95 2.78 10.06 21.78
N PRO A 96 3.64 10.86 22.47
CA PRO A 96 4.26 12.04 21.88
C PRO A 96 4.95 11.75 20.54
N HIS A 97 4.81 12.68 19.60
CA HIS A 97 5.54 12.66 18.34
C HIS A 97 7.04 12.83 18.60
N LEU A 98 7.82 11.84 18.22
CA LEU A 98 9.27 11.87 18.34
C LEU A 98 9.89 12.47 17.08
N THR A 99 10.89 13.33 17.27
CA THR A 99 11.82 13.68 16.19
C THR A 99 12.57 12.42 15.73
N ALA A 100 13.14 12.46 14.53
CA ALA A 100 13.94 11.37 13.98
C ALA A 100 15.15 11.04 14.90
N GLN A 101 15.73 12.03 15.59
CA GLN A 101 16.80 11.76 16.56
C GLN A 101 16.28 11.05 17.81
N GLN A 102 15.14 11.49 18.36
CA GLN A 102 14.52 10.85 19.53
C GLN A 102 14.06 9.43 19.20
N ALA A 103 13.44 9.23 18.03
CA ALA A 103 13.05 7.92 17.53
C ALA A 103 14.23 6.95 17.47
N ARG A 104 15.38 7.38 16.91
CA ARG A 104 16.62 6.59 16.87
C ARG A 104 17.15 6.18 18.23
N ALA A 105 16.85 6.96 19.27
CA ALA A 105 17.27 6.68 20.64
C ALA A 105 16.20 5.95 21.47
N HIS A 106 15.00 5.74 20.92
CA HIS A 106 13.90 5.10 21.63
C HIS A 106 14.09 3.59 21.72
N GLU A 107 13.85 3.01 22.90
CA GLU A 107 14.08 1.59 23.16
C GLU A 107 13.19 0.68 22.31
N ASP A 108 11.95 1.11 22.05
CA ASP A 108 10.97 0.36 21.25
C ASP A 108 11.06 0.58 19.74
N LEU A 109 12.10 1.28 19.23
CA LEU A 109 12.20 1.55 17.79
C LEU A 109 12.20 0.25 16.96
N ALA A 110 12.84 -0.81 17.44
CA ALA A 110 12.85 -2.10 16.76
C ALA A 110 11.45 -2.71 16.64
N PHE A 111 10.62 -2.57 17.69
CA PHE A 111 9.23 -3.00 17.65
C PHE A 111 8.42 -2.15 16.67
N MET A 112 8.60 -0.83 16.66
CA MET A 112 7.92 0.05 15.70
C MET A 112 8.30 -0.25 14.25
N TRP A 113 9.55 -0.59 13.95
CA TRP A 113 9.92 -1.05 12.61
C TRP A 113 9.30 -2.38 12.24
N TRP A 114 9.22 -3.30 13.19
CA TRP A 114 8.52 -4.53 12.96
C TRP A 114 7.03 -4.30 12.67
N VAL A 115 6.37 -3.36 13.36
CA VAL A 115 4.99 -2.94 13.01
C VAL A 115 4.92 -2.37 11.59
N ALA A 116 5.86 -1.50 11.21
CA ALA A 116 5.93 -0.92 9.87
C ALA A 116 6.05 -1.99 8.78
N ASP A 117 6.98 -2.94 8.94
CA ASP A 117 7.17 -4.05 8.00
C ASP A 117 5.90 -4.90 7.87
N ASN A 118 5.26 -5.22 8.99
CA ASN A 118 4.03 -6.03 8.96
C ASN A 118 2.85 -5.28 8.35
N ALA A 119 2.73 -3.97 8.58
CA ALA A 119 1.71 -3.14 7.96
C ALA A 119 1.90 -3.12 6.44
N LEU A 120 3.11 -2.87 5.95
CA LEU A 120 3.40 -2.85 4.51
C LEU A 120 3.28 -4.23 3.85
N ALA A 121 3.52 -5.30 4.59
CA ALA A 121 3.41 -6.66 4.07
C ALA A 121 1.97 -7.21 4.05
N ARG A 122 1.02 -6.63 4.79
CA ARG A 122 -0.31 -7.26 5.00
C ARG A 122 -1.51 -6.32 4.82
N ASP A 123 -1.34 -5.01 4.91
CA ASP A 123 -2.42 -4.07 4.58
C ASP A 123 -2.53 -3.95 3.05
N ARG A 124 -3.70 -4.27 2.50
CA ARG A 124 -3.90 -4.25 1.04
C ARG A 124 -3.69 -2.86 0.44
N ARG A 125 -3.97 -1.82 1.22
CA ARG A 125 -3.79 -0.42 0.82
C ARG A 125 -2.31 -0.03 0.84
N ALA A 126 -1.49 -0.71 1.64
CA ALA A 126 -0.05 -0.56 1.58
C ALA A 126 0.53 -1.17 0.30
N TRP A 127 -0.03 -2.25 -0.22
CA TRP A 127 0.38 -2.78 -1.52
C TRP A 127 0.08 -1.80 -2.65
N TRP A 128 -1.05 -1.09 -2.58
CA TRP A 128 -1.32 0.00 -3.53
C TRP A 128 -0.29 1.14 -3.41
N LEU A 129 0.01 1.60 -2.18
CA LEU A 129 1.11 2.54 -1.93
C LEU A 129 2.40 2.06 -2.59
N LEU A 130 2.78 0.79 -2.40
CA LEU A 130 4.02 0.22 -2.91
C LEU A 130 4.04 0.13 -4.43
N HIS A 131 2.95 -0.31 -5.07
CA HIS A 131 2.87 -0.35 -6.53
C HIS A 131 2.89 1.04 -7.15
N TRP A 132 2.28 2.03 -6.49
CA TRP A 132 2.44 3.43 -6.86
C TRP A 132 3.91 3.83 -6.71
N LEU A 133 4.51 3.67 -5.52
CA LEU A 133 5.86 4.09 -5.17
C LEU A 133 6.92 3.50 -6.10
N LEU A 134 6.85 2.20 -6.38
CA LEU A 134 7.79 1.47 -7.22
C LEU A 134 7.44 1.56 -8.72
N GLN A 135 6.39 2.31 -9.05
CA GLN A 135 5.88 2.50 -10.41
C GLN A 135 5.68 1.18 -11.16
N THR A 136 5.19 0.14 -10.46
CA THR A 136 5.05 -1.22 -10.99
C THR A 136 4.31 -1.20 -12.32
N THR A 137 4.93 -1.77 -13.35
CA THR A 137 4.34 -1.84 -14.69
C THR A 137 3.44 -3.06 -14.84
N CYS A 138 2.41 -2.93 -15.68
CA CYS A 138 1.58 -4.03 -16.11
C CYS A 138 1.37 -4.00 -17.64
N ILE A 139 1.05 -5.16 -18.20
CA ILE A 139 0.56 -5.32 -19.57
C ILE A 139 -0.94 -5.51 -19.51
N GLN A 140 -1.66 -4.78 -20.36
CA GLN A 140 -3.12 -4.79 -20.43
C GLN A 140 -3.56 -5.13 -21.85
N THR A 141 -4.74 -5.75 -21.99
CA THR A 141 -5.39 -5.80 -23.30
C THR A 141 -5.75 -4.37 -23.75
N ALA A 142 -5.75 -4.12 -25.06
CA ALA A 142 -6.05 -2.79 -25.58
C ALA A 142 -7.43 -2.31 -25.12
N GLU A 143 -8.41 -3.21 -25.06
CA GLU A 143 -9.77 -2.91 -24.66
C GLU A 143 -9.89 -2.51 -23.18
N VAL A 144 -9.10 -3.13 -22.30
CA VAL A 144 -9.02 -2.73 -20.88
C VAL A 144 -8.31 -1.39 -20.76
N PHE A 145 -7.19 -1.20 -21.47
CA PHE A 145 -6.44 0.04 -21.45
C PHE A 145 -7.27 1.23 -21.93
N ASP A 146 -8.08 1.03 -22.97
CA ASP A 146 -8.98 2.03 -23.55
C ASP A 146 -10.35 2.10 -22.82
N LEU A 147 -10.51 1.38 -21.69
CA LEU A 147 -11.70 1.34 -20.83
C LEU A 147 -13.00 0.90 -21.55
N THR A 148 -12.87 0.11 -22.60
CA THR A 148 -13.98 -0.47 -23.37
C THR A 148 -14.40 -1.85 -22.88
N GLU A 149 -13.49 -2.56 -22.20
CA GLU A 149 -13.77 -3.81 -21.50
C GLU A 149 -13.41 -3.69 -20.02
N PRO A 150 -14.17 -4.35 -19.12
CA PRO A 150 -13.78 -4.41 -17.73
C PRO A 150 -12.65 -5.40 -17.51
N ILE A 151 -11.91 -5.22 -16.42
CA ILE A 151 -10.91 -6.18 -15.96
C ILE A 151 -11.63 -7.44 -15.47
N LEU A 152 -11.26 -8.63 -15.94
CA LEU A 152 -11.84 -9.90 -15.50
C LEU A 152 -10.78 -10.92 -15.06
N VAL A 153 -9.53 -10.73 -15.48
CA VAL A 153 -8.39 -11.57 -15.11
C VAL A 153 -7.23 -10.69 -14.68
N VAL A 154 -6.59 -11.08 -13.59
CA VAL A 154 -5.33 -10.50 -13.10
C VAL A 154 -4.34 -11.64 -12.96
N GLY A 155 -3.18 -11.51 -13.58
CA GLY A 155 -2.10 -12.48 -13.47
C GLY A 155 -0.80 -11.81 -13.03
N HIS A 156 0.01 -12.55 -12.27
CA HIS A 156 1.40 -12.19 -12.01
C HIS A 156 2.25 -13.24 -12.72
N ALA A 157 2.87 -12.88 -13.84
CA ALA A 157 3.51 -13.86 -14.72
C ALA A 157 4.68 -14.58 -14.01
N ALA A 158 4.82 -15.89 -14.26
CA ALA A 158 5.80 -16.73 -13.57
C ALA A 158 7.25 -16.51 -14.05
N ASP A 159 7.40 -16.07 -15.29
CA ASP A 159 8.66 -15.99 -16.03
C ASP A 159 9.38 -14.65 -15.84
N ASP A 160 8.65 -13.54 -15.95
CA ASP A 160 9.21 -12.19 -15.87
C ASP A 160 8.66 -11.35 -14.70
N GLY A 161 7.68 -11.87 -13.95
CA GLY A 161 7.05 -11.14 -12.85
C GLY A 161 6.19 -9.96 -13.31
N VAL A 162 5.85 -9.87 -14.60
CA VAL A 162 5.02 -8.79 -15.12
C VAL A 162 3.56 -9.04 -14.77
N TRP A 163 2.90 -7.98 -14.29
CA TRP A 163 1.47 -8.00 -14.05
C TRP A 163 0.68 -7.96 -15.36
N GLN A 164 -0.33 -8.81 -15.47
CA GLN A 164 -1.20 -8.92 -16.63
C GLN A 164 -2.64 -8.61 -16.23
N ILE A 165 -3.26 -7.65 -16.92
CA ILE A 165 -4.61 -7.15 -16.61
C ILE A 165 -5.49 -7.32 -17.85
N LEU A 166 -6.42 -8.26 -17.82
CA LEU A 166 -7.12 -8.72 -19.03
C LEU A 166 -8.64 -8.58 -18.89
N GLY A 167 -9.29 -8.30 -20.01
CA GLY A 167 -10.75 -8.31 -20.14
C GLY A 167 -11.29 -9.64 -20.63
N THR A 168 -12.33 -9.60 -21.47
CA THR A 168 -12.81 -10.78 -22.19
C THR A 168 -11.93 -11.13 -23.39
N THR A 169 -11.27 -10.14 -23.97
CA THR A 169 -10.35 -10.31 -25.07
C THR A 169 -8.99 -10.79 -24.55
N ASN A 170 -8.40 -11.80 -25.21
CA ASN A 170 -7.08 -12.32 -24.85
C ASN A 170 -5.96 -11.35 -25.29
N LEU A 171 -4.80 -11.37 -24.61
CA LEU A 171 -3.61 -10.67 -25.10
C LEU A 171 -3.24 -11.15 -26.50
N ALA A 172 -3.34 -10.26 -27.48
CA ALA A 172 -2.70 -10.40 -28.77
C ALA A 172 -1.35 -9.64 -28.76
N ASP A 173 -0.67 -9.58 -29.91
CA ASP A 173 0.64 -8.90 -30.05
C ASP A 173 0.58 -7.37 -29.83
N ASP A 174 -0.57 -6.81 -29.45
CA ASP A 174 -0.85 -5.37 -29.30
C ASP A 174 -1.10 -4.91 -27.85
N GLY A 175 -0.75 -5.74 -26.87
CA GLY A 175 -0.83 -5.41 -25.44
C GLY A 175 -0.23 -4.03 -25.09
N LYS A 176 -0.88 -3.31 -24.20
CA LYS A 176 -0.48 -1.96 -23.77
C LYS A 176 0.26 -2.02 -22.45
N VAL A 177 1.37 -1.30 -22.35
CA VAL A 177 2.10 -1.14 -21.08
C VAL A 177 1.53 0.07 -20.34
N GLY A 178 1.22 -0.12 -19.05
CA GLY A 178 0.81 0.94 -18.13
C GLY A 178 1.40 0.73 -16.74
N HIS A 179 1.03 1.60 -15.80
CA HIS A 179 1.34 1.43 -14.38
C HIS A 179 0.17 0.80 -13.66
N LEU A 180 0.45 -0.21 -12.83
CA LEU A 180 -0.56 -0.94 -12.07
C LEU A 180 -1.36 -0.02 -11.13
N SER A 181 -0.73 1.03 -10.60
CA SER A 181 -1.41 2.01 -9.74
C SER A 181 -2.59 2.71 -10.43
N HIS A 182 -2.49 3.02 -11.73
CA HIS A 182 -3.60 3.60 -12.48
C HIS A 182 -4.74 2.61 -12.67
N VAL A 183 -4.43 1.33 -12.83
CA VAL A 183 -5.44 0.28 -12.91
C VAL A 183 -6.18 0.14 -11.58
N ILE A 184 -5.47 0.24 -10.45
CA ILE A 184 -6.07 0.22 -9.11
C ILE A 184 -6.93 1.47 -8.86
N ASP A 185 -6.53 2.64 -9.37
CA ASP A 185 -7.33 3.87 -9.32
C ASP A 185 -8.72 3.66 -9.97
N GLU A 186 -8.77 2.95 -11.10
CA GLU A 186 -10.02 2.65 -11.84
C GLU A 186 -10.84 1.51 -11.21
N ASP A 187 -10.19 0.52 -10.59
CA ASP A 187 -10.84 -0.63 -9.97
C ASP A 187 -10.22 -1.04 -8.64
N GLN A 188 -10.76 -0.48 -7.55
CA GLN A 188 -10.28 -0.76 -6.20
C GLN A 188 -10.53 -2.21 -5.73
N THR A 189 -11.33 -3.03 -6.44
CA THR A 189 -11.44 -4.45 -6.08
C THR A 189 -10.14 -5.22 -6.29
N LEU A 190 -9.19 -4.65 -7.06
CA LEU A 190 -7.86 -5.21 -7.25
C LEU A 190 -7.06 -5.32 -5.97
N LEU A 191 -7.38 -4.51 -4.94
CA LEU A 191 -6.75 -4.61 -3.62
C LEU A 191 -6.83 -6.04 -3.03
N ASP A 192 -7.82 -6.84 -3.42
CA ASP A 192 -8.00 -8.23 -2.98
C ASP A 192 -6.96 -9.21 -3.57
N VAL A 193 -6.17 -8.78 -4.55
CA VAL A 193 -5.28 -9.65 -5.35
C VAL A 193 -3.91 -9.04 -5.62
N LEU A 194 -3.53 -7.93 -4.98
CA LEU A 194 -2.19 -7.33 -5.15
C LEU A 194 -1.06 -8.15 -4.50
N ASP A 195 -1.38 -9.14 -3.67
CA ASP A 195 -0.43 -10.09 -3.09
C ASP A 195 -0.23 -11.37 -3.91
N LEU A 196 -0.79 -11.44 -5.13
CA LEU A 196 -0.48 -12.55 -6.03
C LEU A 196 1.04 -12.64 -6.19
N THR A 197 1.58 -13.83 -5.93
CA THR A 197 2.99 -14.14 -6.17
C THR A 197 3.20 -14.54 -7.64
N PRO A 198 4.43 -14.45 -8.17
CA PRO A 198 4.70 -14.86 -9.55
C PRO A 198 4.19 -16.29 -9.85
N GLY A 199 3.46 -16.42 -10.94
CA GLY A 199 2.76 -17.63 -11.39
C GLY A 199 1.33 -17.78 -10.91
N GLN A 200 0.82 -16.87 -10.06
CA GLN A 200 -0.56 -16.88 -9.61
C GLN A 200 -1.45 -15.99 -10.48
N ALA A 201 -2.74 -16.31 -10.50
CA ALA A 201 -3.76 -15.51 -11.16
C ALA A 201 -5.05 -15.47 -10.36
N ALA A 202 -5.89 -14.49 -10.65
CA ALA A 202 -7.24 -14.38 -10.12
C ALA A 202 -8.22 -13.97 -11.22
N LEU A 203 -9.44 -14.48 -11.12
CA LEU A 203 -10.52 -14.21 -12.08
C LEU A 203 -11.79 -13.77 -11.37
N ARG A 204 -12.60 -12.93 -12.01
CA ARG A 204 -13.96 -12.61 -11.57
C ARG A 204 -14.95 -12.73 -12.73
N GLN A 205 -16.22 -12.95 -12.40
CA GLN A 205 -17.26 -13.21 -13.41
C GLN A 205 -17.86 -11.92 -14.01
N HIS A 206 -17.77 -10.80 -13.28
CA HIS A 206 -18.32 -9.51 -13.70
C HIS A 206 -17.58 -8.37 -12.99
N PRO A 207 -17.67 -7.12 -13.48
CA PRO A 207 -17.09 -5.95 -12.82
C PRO A 207 -17.61 -5.83 -11.39
N GLY A 208 -16.72 -5.51 -10.44
CA GLY A 208 -17.05 -5.41 -9.02
C GLY A 208 -17.38 -6.74 -8.32
N GLY A 209 -17.34 -7.88 -9.03
CA GLY A 209 -17.51 -9.21 -8.43
C GLY A 209 -16.26 -9.66 -7.67
N PRO A 210 -16.40 -10.65 -6.76
CA PRO A 210 -15.27 -11.17 -6.00
C PRO A 210 -14.27 -11.91 -6.89
N TRP A 211 -12.99 -11.81 -6.51
CA TRP A 211 -11.91 -12.52 -7.16
C TRP A 211 -11.80 -13.97 -6.69
N THR A 212 -11.61 -14.88 -7.65
CA THR A 212 -11.32 -16.30 -7.43
C THR A 212 -9.88 -16.57 -7.83
N ARG A 213 -9.04 -16.93 -6.85
CA ARG A 213 -7.62 -17.24 -7.06
C ARG A 213 -7.44 -18.62 -7.69
N GLN A 214 -6.41 -18.77 -8.52
CA GLN A 214 -5.99 -20.02 -9.18
C GLN A 214 -4.59 -20.44 -8.74
#